data_AF-A0A497TMD6-F1
#
_entry.id   AF-A0A497TMD6-F1
#
_cell.length_a   1.000
_cell.length_b   1.000
_cell.length_c   1.000
_cell.angle_alpha   90.00
_cell.angle_beta   90.00
_cell.angle_gamma   90.00
#
_symmetry.space_group_name_H-M   'P 1'
#
loop_
_entity.id
_entity.type
_entity.pdbx_description
1 polymer ?
#
loop_
_entity_poly.entity_id
_entity_poly.type
_entity_poly.pdbx_seq_one_letter_code
_entity_poly.pdbx_strand_id
1 'polypeptide(L)'
;MKLLKKDIMEERDYQRNIFLAASQKNTLCVLPTGLGKTNIAIMLAAYRLEKFPESKILVSAPTRPLVNQHYRSFLRALEIDENKMCVLTGVIPSKKRGEMYKEKKIIFATPQVIENDIKSGILSLRQFSLLVIDEAHHSIGGYAYPYIAKHYLKTAENPRILGLTASPGGEAEKIKEICKNLGIDAVEIRTEQDKDVEPWVKTKKIEFTEVELPESFLKIKKLIEDAYKERIEKLKKMGLIRKTRISKKELLSLQINLQKAIKEGYKKAFAGSSMVAQAIKLEHALTLLETQTIGVLEKYWKKLRDDKSNAAKSVIKDAKVSNAMWLTRGLYEKGSKHPKISKLCSIVHQQFQNKPDSKIIIFANFRDTVKEIVLSLKSVDNAKPVEFLGQKEGITQKEQIKRLEEFKEGKYNVLVCTSVGEEGLDIPEMDLAVFYEAVPSEIRAIQRRGRVGRQKAGRIVFLITKRTRDKAYLWSAYQKEKKMRKVLYGMKEGCKKNKDFST
;
A
#
# COMPACT_ATOMS: atom_id res chain seq x y z
N MET A 1 31.89 -7.97 12.05
CA MET A 1 31.75 -8.43 10.64
C MET A 1 32.76 -7.65 9.83
N LYS A 2 33.65 -8.34 9.10
CA LYS A 2 34.70 -7.75 8.27
C LYS A 2 34.14 -7.17 6.97
N LEU A 3 33.02 -7.67 6.46
CA LEU A 3 32.43 -7.21 5.19
C LEU A 3 31.53 -5.96 5.31
N LEU A 4 31.36 -5.40 6.51
CA LEU A 4 30.61 -4.16 6.71
C LEU A 4 31.58 -2.98 6.71
N LYS A 5 31.30 -1.96 5.89
CA LYS A 5 32.03 -0.69 5.95
C LYS A 5 31.83 -0.06 7.32
N LYS A 6 32.93 0.37 7.94
CA LYS A 6 32.93 1.07 9.23
C LYS A 6 32.08 2.35 9.14
N ASP A 7 31.36 2.68 10.22
CA ASP A 7 30.56 3.90 10.41
C ASP A 7 29.30 4.10 9.54
N ILE A 8 28.87 3.09 8.76
CA ILE A 8 27.69 3.23 7.87
C ILE A 8 26.37 2.86 8.55
N MET A 9 26.40 2.12 9.66
CA MET A 9 25.19 1.71 10.38
C MET A 9 25.28 2.13 11.85
N GLU A 10 24.30 2.92 12.30
CA GLU A 10 24.08 3.16 13.73
C GLU A 10 23.83 1.83 14.45
N GLU A 11 24.53 1.60 15.56
CA GLU A 11 24.30 0.43 16.39
C GLU A 11 22.95 0.57 17.11
N ARG A 12 22.02 -0.32 16.75
CA ARG A 12 20.68 -0.38 17.36
C ARG A 12 20.43 -1.77 17.92
N ASP A 13 20.23 -1.88 19.23
CA ASP A 13 20.10 -3.16 19.93
C ASP A 13 19.00 -4.07 19.35
N TYR A 14 17.85 -3.49 18.99
CA TYR A 14 16.77 -4.26 18.38
C TYR A 14 17.18 -4.88 17.04
N GLN A 15 17.96 -4.18 16.21
CA GLN A 15 18.45 -4.71 14.93
C GLN A 15 19.43 -5.85 15.17
N ARG A 16 20.33 -5.70 16.15
CA ARG A 16 21.28 -6.74 16.56
C ARG A 16 20.57 -7.99 17.09
N ASN A 17 19.57 -7.83 17.95
CA ASN A 17 18.79 -8.93 18.51
C ASN A 17 18.04 -9.71 17.41
N ILE A 18 17.42 -8.99 16.46
CA ILE A 18 16.73 -9.62 15.33
C ILE A 18 17.72 -10.31 14.40
N PHE A 19 18.87 -9.69 14.14
CA PHE A 19 19.96 -10.30 13.37
C PHE A 19 20.43 -11.62 14.01
N LEU A 20 20.62 -11.66 15.34
CA LEU A 20 21.04 -12.87 16.04
C LEU A 20 20.02 -14.01 15.86
N ALA A 21 18.73 -13.72 16.03
CA ALA A 21 17.67 -14.70 15.76
C ALA A 21 17.70 -15.18 14.29
N ALA A 22 17.79 -14.25 13.34
CA ALA A 22 17.84 -14.54 11.91
C ALA A 22 19.11 -15.29 11.46
N SER A 23 20.20 -15.19 12.21
CA SER A 23 21.43 -15.95 11.96
C SER A 23 21.22 -17.45 12.24
N GLN A 24 20.34 -17.79 13.20
CA GLN A 24 20.10 -19.14 13.70
C GLN A 24 18.86 -19.81 13.09
N LYS A 25 17.83 -19.04 12.74
CA LYS A 25 16.51 -19.57 12.31
C LYS A 25 15.96 -18.81 11.10
N ASN A 26 15.11 -19.46 10.30
CA ASN A 26 14.38 -18.74 9.26
C ASN A 26 13.42 -17.79 9.96
N THR A 27 13.55 -16.50 9.67
CA THR A 27 12.97 -15.46 10.54
C THR A 27 12.07 -14.52 9.75
N LEU A 28 10.85 -14.31 10.25
CA LEU A 28 9.97 -13.23 9.81
C LEU A 28 10.16 -12.04 10.75
N CYS A 29 10.78 -10.99 10.24
CA CYS A 29 11.01 -9.74 10.94
C CYS A 29 9.85 -8.78 10.64
N VAL A 30 9.04 -8.50 11.67
CA VAL A 30 7.99 -7.50 11.65
C VAL A 30 8.49 -6.26 12.38
N LEU A 31 8.88 -5.24 11.60
CA LEU A 31 9.39 -3.98 12.11
C LEU A 31 8.69 -2.79 11.46
N PRO A 32 8.33 -1.75 12.22
CA PRO A 32 7.85 -0.49 11.67
C PRO A 32 8.75 0.06 10.55
N THR A 33 8.14 0.85 9.68
CA THR A 33 8.82 1.58 8.60
C THR A 33 9.80 2.62 9.20
N GLY A 34 10.93 2.84 8.51
CA GLY A 34 11.97 3.77 8.98
C GLY A 34 12.98 3.19 9.97
N LEU A 35 12.71 2.02 10.57
CA LEU A 35 13.61 1.38 11.55
C LEU A 35 14.71 0.52 10.95
N GLY A 36 15.06 0.72 9.67
CA GLY A 36 16.22 0.08 9.06
C GLY A 36 16.11 -1.44 8.83
N LYS A 37 14.94 -1.96 8.41
CA LYS A 37 14.77 -3.38 8.02
C LYS A 37 15.86 -3.88 7.05
N THR A 38 16.24 -3.04 6.09
CA THR A 38 17.30 -3.35 5.13
C THR A 38 18.65 -3.57 5.80
N ASN A 39 18.97 -2.87 6.90
CA ASN A 39 20.24 -3.05 7.63
C ASN A 39 20.35 -4.46 8.20
N ILE A 40 19.24 -5.03 8.71
CA ILE A 40 19.21 -6.42 9.20
C ILE A 40 19.52 -7.40 8.06
N ALA A 41 18.98 -7.16 6.86
CA ALA A 41 19.31 -7.98 5.69
C ALA A 41 20.78 -7.84 5.26
N ILE A 42 21.35 -6.63 5.34
CA ILE A 42 22.77 -6.40 5.02
C ILE A 42 23.67 -7.10 6.05
N MET A 43 23.41 -6.97 7.35
CA MET A 43 24.13 -7.66 8.42
C MET A 43 24.07 -9.18 8.24
N LEU A 44 22.89 -9.72 7.92
CA LEU A 44 22.73 -11.15 7.68
C LEU A 44 23.46 -11.60 6.42
N ALA A 45 23.41 -10.83 5.34
CA ALA A 45 24.15 -11.13 4.12
C ALA A 45 25.68 -11.15 4.36
N ALA A 46 26.22 -10.16 5.07
CA ALA A 46 27.63 -10.11 5.45
C ALA A 46 28.03 -11.34 6.27
N TYR A 47 27.27 -11.66 7.33
CA TYR A 47 27.51 -12.85 8.16
C TYR A 47 27.48 -14.15 7.36
N ARG A 48 26.52 -14.30 6.44
CA ARG A 48 26.39 -15.52 5.62
C ARG A 48 27.53 -15.67 4.62
N LEU A 49 27.99 -14.57 4.02
CA LEU A 49 29.15 -14.58 3.13
C LEU A 49 30.47 -14.83 3.89
N GLU A 50 30.62 -14.33 5.12
CA GLU A 50 31.77 -14.66 5.97
C GLU A 50 31.77 -16.15 6.37
N LYS A 51 30.61 -16.69 6.71
CA LYS A 51 30.48 -18.10 7.13
C LYS A 51 30.56 -19.07 5.95
N PHE A 52 30.07 -18.68 4.77
CA PHE A 52 30.07 -19.47 3.54
C PHE A 52 30.61 -18.63 2.37
N PRO A 53 31.95 -18.46 2.26
CA PRO A 53 32.57 -17.56 1.27
C PRO A 53 32.19 -17.86 -0.18
N GLU A 54 31.96 -19.13 -0.52
CA GLU A 54 31.59 -19.55 -1.88
C GLU A 54 30.10 -19.40 -2.20
N SER A 55 29.28 -19.09 -1.19
CA SER A 55 27.85 -18.93 -1.38
C SER A 55 27.45 -17.60 -2.01
N LYS A 56 26.16 -17.51 -2.33
CA LYS A 56 25.51 -16.34 -2.93
C LYS A 56 24.33 -15.87 -2.07
N ILE A 57 23.94 -14.63 -2.25
CA ILE A 57 22.80 -14.00 -1.58
C ILE A 57 21.77 -13.59 -2.63
N LEU A 58 20.50 -13.92 -2.40
CA LEU A 58 19.38 -13.51 -3.24
C LEU A 58 18.46 -12.57 -2.46
N VAL A 59 18.26 -11.36 -2.98
CA VAL A 59 17.38 -10.35 -2.38
C VAL A 59 16.22 -10.08 -3.34
N SER A 60 15.00 -10.30 -2.87
CA SER A 60 13.80 -10.10 -3.67
C SER A 60 12.85 -9.07 -3.08
N ALA A 61 12.38 -8.16 -3.94
CA ALA A 61 11.43 -7.12 -3.57
C ALA A 61 10.38 -6.93 -4.69
N PRO A 62 9.12 -6.57 -4.35
CA PRO A 62 7.99 -6.68 -5.26
C PRO A 62 8.06 -5.76 -6.49
N THR A 63 8.86 -4.70 -6.46
CA THR A 63 8.95 -3.72 -7.55
C THR A 63 10.41 -3.43 -7.95
N ARG A 64 10.64 -3.11 -9.23
CA ARG A 64 11.98 -2.75 -9.73
C ARG A 64 12.62 -1.57 -8.97
N PRO A 65 11.88 -0.51 -8.60
CA PRO A 65 12.45 0.55 -7.76
C PRO A 65 12.97 0.08 -6.40
N LEU A 66 12.27 -0.84 -5.70
CA LEU A 66 12.78 -1.42 -4.44
C LEU A 66 14.04 -2.23 -4.65
N VAL A 67 14.05 -3.05 -5.71
CA VAL A 67 15.21 -3.87 -6.06
C VAL A 67 16.44 -2.97 -6.25
N ASN A 68 16.32 -1.87 -6.98
CA ASN A 68 17.39 -0.90 -7.15
C ASN A 68 17.76 -0.17 -5.84
N GLN A 69 16.77 0.16 -5.00
CA GLN A 69 17.02 0.78 -3.69
C GLN A 69 17.83 -0.13 -2.77
N HIS A 70 17.49 -1.42 -2.71
CA HIS A 70 18.23 -2.42 -1.95
C HIS A 70 19.64 -2.60 -2.53
N TYR A 71 19.79 -2.72 -3.85
CA TYR A 71 21.10 -2.75 -4.51
C TYR A 71 22.01 -1.59 -4.08
N ARG A 72 21.51 -0.34 -4.17
CA ARG A 72 22.25 0.85 -3.74
C ARG A 72 22.57 0.86 -2.25
N SER A 73 21.69 0.31 -1.41
CA SER A 73 21.91 0.24 0.04
C SER A 73 22.99 -0.79 0.40
N PHE A 74 22.98 -1.95 -0.25
CA PHE A 74 24.01 -2.98 -0.09
C PHE A 74 25.36 -2.49 -0.62
N LEU A 75 25.40 -1.86 -1.80
CA LEU A 75 26.63 -1.31 -2.38
C LEU A 75 27.28 -0.26 -1.46
N ARG A 76 26.45 0.60 -0.86
CA ARG A 76 26.93 1.61 0.09
C ARG A 76 27.46 1.00 1.38
N ALA A 77 26.88 -0.09 1.87
CA ALA A 77 27.16 -0.63 3.20
C ALA A 77 28.18 -1.78 3.26
N LEU A 78 28.33 -2.54 2.16
CA LEU A 78 29.24 -3.69 2.11
C LEU A 78 30.59 -3.33 1.51
N GLU A 79 31.66 -3.90 2.06
CA GLU A 79 33.02 -3.92 1.48
C GLU A 79 33.12 -5.05 0.44
N ILE A 80 32.33 -4.95 -0.62
CA ILE A 80 32.32 -5.90 -1.74
C ILE A 80 32.36 -5.09 -3.03
N ASP A 81 33.19 -5.51 -3.98
CA ASP A 81 33.28 -4.90 -5.31
C ASP A 81 31.90 -4.86 -5.99
N GLU A 82 31.53 -3.70 -6.55
CA GLU A 82 30.28 -3.50 -7.29
C GLU A 82 30.08 -4.57 -8.37
N ASN A 83 31.16 -5.00 -9.01
CA ASN A 83 31.18 -6.01 -10.07
C ASN A 83 30.67 -7.38 -9.57
N LYS A 84 30.65 -7.63 -8.26
CA LYS A 84 30.13 -8.86 -7.65
C LYS A 84 28.63 -8.76 -7.30
N MET A 85 28.00 -7.61 -7.51
CA MET A 85 26.58 -7.41 -7.30
C MET A 85 25.84 -7.19 -8.63
N CYS A 86 24.56 -7.53 -8.72
CA CYS A 86 23.76 -7.19 -9.90
C CYS A 86 22.27 -7.07 -9.63
N VAL A 87 21.60 -6.27 -10.47
CA VAL A 87 20.13 -6.22 -10.56
C VAL A 87 19.67 -7.00 -11.79
N LEU A 88 18.85 -8.03 -11.60
CA LEU A 88 18.24 -8.78 -12.69
C LEU A 88 16.84 -8.27 -13.00
N THR A 89 16.59 -8.12 -14.29
CA THR A 89 15.28 -7.72 -14.81
C THR A 89 14.88 -8.63 -15.96
N GLY A 90 13.57 -8.79 -16.18
CA GLY A 90 13.04 -9.59 -17.30
C GLY A 90 13.38 -9.07 -18.70
N VAL A 91 13.99 -7.88 -18.81
CA VAL A 91 14.47 -7.32 -20.09
C VAL A 91 15.83 -7.90 -20.48
N ILE A 92 16.63 -8.36 -19.51
CA ILE A 92 17.94 -8.96 -19.76
C ILE A 92 17.72 -10.35 -20.40
N PRO A 93 18.37 -10.70 -21.52
CA PRO A 93 18.21 -12.02 -22.15
C PRO A 93 18.53 -13.20 -21.22
N SER A 94 17.84 -14.32 -21.39
CA SER A 94 17.96 -15.53 -20.56
C SER A 94 19.40 -16.03 -20.40
N LYS A 95 20.15 -16.14 -21.51
CA LYS A 95 21.56 -16.55 -21.51
C LYS A 95 22.42 -15.67 -20.61
N LYS A 96 22.30 -14.34 -20.78
CA LYS A 96 23.02 -13.35 -19.98
C LYS A 96 22.62 -13.39 -18.50
N ARG A 97 21.33 -13.62 -18.18
CA ARG A 97 20.92 -13.84 -16.79
C ARG A 97 21.60 -15.07 -16.18
N GLY A 98 21.68 -16.17 -16.93
CA GLY A 98 22.39 -17.39 -16.51
C GLY A 98 23.87 -17.15 -16.19
N GLU A 99 24.59 -16.40 -17.03
CA GLU A 99 25.98 -15.98 -16.79
C GLU A 99 26.09 -15.13 -15.51
N MET A 100 25.21 -14.14 -15.36
CA MET A 100 25.18 -13.29 -14.16
C MET A 100 24.91 -14.09 -12.87
N TYR A 101 24.02 -15.09 -12.90
CA TYR A 101 23.81 -15.95 -11.72
C TYR A 101 25.07 -16.73 -11.35
N LYS A 102 25.93 -17.10 -12.30
CA LYS A 102 27.20 -17.81 -12.04
C LYS A 102 28.28 -16.88 -11.49
N GLU A 103 28.41 -15.68 -12.03
CA GLU A 103 29.51 -14.77 -11.69
C GLU A 103 29.28 -13.95 -10.41
N LYS A 104 28.04 -13.54 -10.15
CA LYS A 104 27.72 -12.55 -9.10
C LYS A 104 27.53 -13.21 -7.74
N LYS A 105 27.89 -12.51 -6.66
CA LYS A 105 27.76 -12.96 -5.26
C LYS A 105 26.44 -12.49 -4.63
N ILE A 106 25.96 -11.29 -4.97
CA ILE A 106 24.68 -10.76 -4.46
C ILE A 106 23.79 -10.36 -5.63
N ILE A 107 22.61 -10.95 -5.69
CA ILE A 107 21.67 -10.77 -6.78
C ILE A 107 20.37 -10.16 -6.27
N PHE A 108 19.90 -9.10 -6.94
CA PHE A 108 18.67 -8.40 -6.62
C PHE A 108 17.67 -8.58 -7.76
N ALA A 109 16.45 -9.07 -7.48
CA ALA A 109 15.47 -9.33 -8.53
C ALA A 109 14.01 -9.26 -8.05
N THR A 110 13.10 -8.93 -8.96
CA THR A 110 11.65 -9.03 -8.69
C THR A 110 11.23 -10.50 -8.63
N PRO A 111 10.20 -10.86 -7.84
CA PRO A 111 9.83 -12.26 -7.58
C PRO A 111 9.51 -13.04 -8.86
N GLN A 112 8.82 -12.42 -9.81
CA GLN A 112 8.46 -13.06 -11.08
C GLN A 112 9.67 -13.44 -11.93
N VAL A 113 10.75 -12.65 -11.88
CA VAL A 113 11.99 -12.98 -12.62
C VAL A 113 12.64 -14.23 -12.01
N ILE A 114 12.71 -14.29 -10.69
CA ILE A 114 13.28 -15.43 -9.95
C ILE A 114 12.46 -16.70 -10.22
N GLU A 115 11.13 -16.62 -10.06
CA GLU A 115 10.24 -17.75 -10.30
C GLU A 115 10.35 -18.29 -11.72
N ASN A 116 10.35 -17.41 -12.72
CA ASN A 116 10.48 -17.82 -14.12
C ASN A 116 11.83 -18.47 -14.41
N ASP A 117 12.93 -17.91 -13.89
CA ASP A 117 14.28 -18.43 -14.11
C ASP A 117 14.51 -19.78 -13.40
N ILE A 118 13.85 -20.03 -12.26
CA ILE A 118 13.82 -21.36 -11.62
C ILE A 118 13.05 -22.34 -12.52
N LYS A 119 11.85 -21.98 -12.98
CA LYS A 119 11.00 -22.85 -13.81
C LYS A 119 11.67 -23.22 -15.14
N SER A 120 12.43 -22.30 -15.73
CA SER A 120 13.14 -22.53 -16.99
C SER A 120 14.52 -23.15 -16.81
N GLY A 121 14.93 -23.52 -15.58
CA GLY A 121 16.23 -24.14 -15.30
C GLY A 121 17.44 -23.21 -15.46
N ILE A 122 17.23 -21.90 -15.59
CA ILE A 122 18.31 -20.91 -15.70
C ILE A 122 18.96 -20.67 -14.34
N LEU A 123 18.14 -20.64 -13.27
CA LEU A 123 18.56 -20.39 -11.90
C LEU A 123 18.55 -21.67 -11.08
N SER A 124 19.73 -22.08 -10.60
CA SER A 124 19.87 -23.05 -9.51
C SER A 124 20.04 -22.33 -8.18
N LEU A 125 19.25 -22.71 -7.18
CA LEU A 125 19.30 -22.14 -5.83
C LEU A 125 20.33 -22.81 -4.90
N ARG A 126 21.01 -23.86 -5.38
CA ARG A 126 21.93 -24.70 -4.58
C ARG A 126 23.01 -23.90 -3.85
N GLN A 127 23.64 -22.95 -4.54
CA GLN A 127 24.75 -22.13 -4.03
C GLN A 127 24.29 -20.90 -3.22
N PHE A 128 22.99 -20.69 -3.04
CA PHE A 128 22.49 -19.52 -2.32
C PHE A 128 22.34 -19.83 -0.83
N SER A 129 23.07 -19.11 0.03
CA SER A 129 23.04 -19.32 1.48
C SER A 129 22.07 -18.41 2.22
N LEU A 130 21.46 -17.45 1.52
CA LEU A 130 20.44 -16.55 2.05
C LEU A 130 19.46 -16.12 0.97
N LEU A 131 18.17 -16.22 1.29
CA LEU A 131 17.06 -15.62 0.56
C LEU A 131 16.39 -14.54 1.42
N VAL A 132 16.52 -13.28 1.02
CA VAL A 132 15.83 -12.14 1.63
C VAL A 132 14.55 -11.86 0.83
N ILE A 133 13.41 -11.86 1.52
CA ILE A 133 12.09 -11.54 0.96
C ILE A 133 11.62 -10.25 1.59
N ASP A 134 11.72 -9.15 0.85
CA ASP A 134 11.14 -7.86 1.24
C ASP A 134 9.63 -7.84 0.97
N GLU A 135 8.90 -7.09 1.80
CA GLU A 135 7.44 -7.09 1.80
C GLU A 135 6.81 -8.51 1.85
N ALA A 136 7.30 -9.32 2.79
CA ALA A 136 6.90 -10.72 2.99
C ALA A 136 5.40 -10.94 3.22
N HIS A 137 4.61 -9.89 3.43
CA HIS A 137 3.16 -9.94 3.50
C HIS A 137 2.50 -10.32 2.15
N HIS A 138 3.23 -10.28 1.04
CA HIS A 138 2.78 -10.81 -0.26
C HIS A 138 2.91 -12.33 -0.39
N SER A 139 3.45 -13.03 0.61
CA SER A 139 3.70 -14.48 0.56
C SER A 139 2.45 -15.34 0.79
N ILE A 140 1.28 -14.89 0.33
CA ILE A 140 -0.01 -15.58 0.45
C ILE A 140 -0.67 -15.69 -0.93
N GLY A 141 -1.55 -16.68 -1.09
CA GLY A 141 -2.22 -16.93 -2.37
C GLY A 141 -1.25 -17.29 -3.51
N GLY A 142 -1.62 -16.92 -4.75
CA GLY A 142 -0.87 -17.26 -5.97
C GLY A 142 0.31 -16.34 -6.32
N TYR A 143 0.92 -15.68 -5.34
CA TYR A 143 2.11 -14.85 -5.59
C TYR A 143 3.36 -15.73 -5.80
N ALA A 144 4.46 -15.14 -6.29
CA ALA A 144 5.68 -15.88 -6.61
C ALA A 144 6.47 -16.35 -5.37
N TYR A 145 6.39 -15.62 -4.24
CA TYR A 145 7.19 -15.89 -3.04
C TYR A 145 7.03 -17.31 -2.47
N PRO A 146 5.81 -17.86 -2.27
CA PRO A 146 5.65 -19.23 -1.79
C PRO A 146 6.36 -20.27 -2.65
N TYR A 147 6.31 -20.12 -3.98
CA TYR A 147 6.99 -21.03 -4.91
C TYR A 147 8.51 -20.96 -4.74
N ILE A 148 9.07 -19.74 -4.72
CA ILE A 148 10.52 -19.51 -4.58
C ILE A 148 11.02 -20.07 -3.24
N ALA A 149 10.35 -19.75 -2.14
CA ALA A 149 10.75 -20.20 -0.81
C ALA A 149 10.73 -21.73 -0.67
N LYS A 150 9.66 -22.37 -1.16
CA LYS A 150 9.55 -23.84 -1.17
C LYS A 150 10.68 -24.48 -1.98
N HIS A 151 10.99 -23.95 -3.15
CA HIS A 151 12.08 -24.49 -3.98
C HIS A 151 13.46 -24.24 -3.36
N TYR A 152 13.67 -23.06 -2.78
CA TYR A 152 14.89 -22.69 -2.06
C TYR A 152 15.19 -23.64 -0.91
N LEU A 153 14.21 -23.86 -0.02
CA LEU A 153 14.35 -24.78 1.13
C LEU A 153 14.64 -26.23 0.72
N LYS A 154 14.15 -26.64 -0.46
CA LYS A 154 14.38 -28.00 -0.99
C LYS A 154 15.77 -28.19 -1.59
N THR A 155 16.40 -27.13 -2.13
CA THR A 155 17.54 -27.27 -3.05
C THR A 155 18.82 -26.56 -2.61
N ALA A 156 18.72 -25.53 -1.77
CA ALA A 156 19.90 -24.82 -1.25
C ALA A 156 20.68 -25.70 -0.27
N GLU A 157 22.02 -25.69 -0.36
CA GLU A 157 22.88 -26.48 0.55
C GLU A 157 22.87 -25.92 1.97
N ASN A 158 22.82 -24.60 2.09
CA ASN A 158 22.87 -23.88 3.36
C ASN A 158 21.68 -22.91 3.45
N PRO A 159 20.43 -23.38 3.55
CA PRO A 159 19.27 -22.51 3.43
C PRO A 159 19.14 -21.55 4.63
N ARG A 160 18.91 -20.27 4.35
CA ARG A 160 18.39 -19.30 5.33
C ARG A 160 17.39 -18.36 4.67
N ILE A 161 16.23 -18.17 5.29
CA ILE A 161 15.22 -17.20 4.83
C ILE A 161 15.07 -16.07 5.85
N LEU A 162 15.09 -14.83 5.35
CA LEU A 162 14.71 -13.63 6.10
C LEU A 162 13.53 -12.96 5.39
N GLY A 163 12.34 -13.03 6.00
CA GLY A 163 11.18 -12.27 5.58
C GLY A 163 11.14 -10.90 6.28
N LEU A 164 10.98 -9.82 5.53
CA LEU A 164 10.88 -8.47 6.07
C LEU A 164 9.49 -7.90 5.78
N THR A 165 8.81 -7.35 6.79
CA THR A 165 7.56 -6.62 6.58
C THR A 165 7.31 -5.59 7.68
N ALA A 166 6.59 -4.52 7.36
CA ALA A 166 6.07 -3.59 8.36
C ALA A 166 4.69 -3.97 8.90
N SER A 167 3.93 -4.75 8.13
CA SER A 167 2.53 -5.05 8.44
C SER A 167 2.15 -6.38 7.79
N PRO A 168 2.23 -7.51 8.52
CA PRO A 168 1.88 -8.82 7.98
C PRO A 168 0.37 -9.05 7.87
N GLY A 169 -0.46 -8.09 8.30
CA GLY A 169 -1.93 -8.12 8.24
C GLY A 169 -2.60 -8.25 9.61
N GLY A 170 -3.89 -7.89 9.71
CA GLY A 170 -4.65 -7.82 10.96
C GLY A 170 -5.24 -9.14 11.49
N GLU A 171 -4.82 -10.29 10.96
CA GLU A 171 -5.35 -11.63 11.30
C GLU A 171 -4.20 -12.60 11.59
N ALA A 172 -4.31 -13.37 12.67
CA ALA A 172 -3.28 -14.31 13.11
C ALA A 172 -3.07 -15.43 12.09
N GLU A 173 -4.15 -15.86 11.43
CA GLU A 173 -4.14 -16.89 10.38
C GLU A 173 -3.27 -16.47 9.20
N LYS A 174 -3.30 -15.20 8.82
CA LYS A 174 -2.45 -14.69 7.72
C LYS A 174 -0.97 -14.72 8.07
N ILE A 175 -0.61 -14.35 9.30
CA ILE A 175 0.78 -14.44 9.75
C ILE A 175 1.25 -15.89 9.75
N LYS A 176 0.41 -16.81 10.25
CA LYS A 176 0.70 -18.26 10.20
C LYS A 176 0.84 -18.77 8.77
N GLU A 177 -0.01 -18.31 7.84
CA GLU A 177 0.07 -18.66 6.43
C GLU A 177 1.37 -18.16 5.79
N ILE A 178 1.78 -16.90 6.06
CA ILE A 178 3.08 -16.36 5.61
C ILE A 178 4.22 -17.21 6.16
N CYS A 179 4.21 -17.52 7.45
CA CYS A 179 5.26 -18.32 8.08
C CYS A 179 5.35 -19.73 7.46
N LYS A 180 4.21 -20.38 7.23
CA LYS A 180 4.13 -21.68 6.56
C LYS A 180 4.68 -21.63 5.13
N ASN A 181 4.23 -20.65 4.34
CA ASN A 181 4.61 -20.54 2.94
C ASN A 181 6.09 -20.21 2.74
N LEU A 182 6.69 -19.50 3.70
CA LEU A 182 8.10 -19.13 3.68
C LEU A 182 9.02 -20.08 4.47
N GLY A 183 8.47 -21.07 5.19
CA GLY A 183 9.25 -21.96 6.07
C GLY A 183 9.97 -21.21 7.19
N ILE A 184 9.25 -20.33 7.88
CA ILE A 184 9.74 -19.50 8.98
C ILE A 184 9.62 -20.26 10.30
N ASP A 185 10.72 -20.28 11.07
CA ASP A 185 10.81 -20.93 12.39
C ASP A 185 10.73 -19.93 13.55
N ALA A 186 11.03 -18.65 13.29
CA ALA A 186 11.02 -17.59 14.30
C ALA A 186 10.32 -16.33 13.78
N VAL A 187 9.49 -15.71 14.63
CA VAL A 187 8.87 -14.43 14.31
C VAL A 187 9.39 -13.39 15.28
N GLU A 188 10.13 -12.42 14.76
CA GLU A 188 10.65 -11.31 15.52
C GLU A 188 9.78 -10.07 15.28
N ILE A 189 9.05 -9.66 16.32
CA ILE A 189 8.13 -8.53 16.26
C ILE A 189 8.69 -7.41 17.14
N ARG A 190 8.81 -6.20 16.58
CA ARG A 190 8.84 -4.97 17.38
C ARG A 190 7.76 -4.01 16.94
N THR A 191 7.33 -3.19 17.88
CA THR A 191 6.38 -2.09 17.69
C THR A 191 7.04 -0.78 18.06
N GLU A 192 6.42 0.34 17.72
CA GLU A 192 6.90 1.67 18.10
C GLU A 192 6.95 1.89 19.63
N GLN A 193 6.31 1.02 20.42
CA GLN A 193 6.21 1.09 21.89
C GLN A 193 7.21 0.18 22.62
N ASP A 194 7.98 -0.63 21.89
CA ASP A 194 8.97 -1.49 22.52
C ASP A 194 10.17 -0.66 23.01
N LYS A 195 10.66 -0.93 24.23
CA LYS A 195 11.73 -0.14 24.88
C LYS A 195 13.02 -0.02 24.07
N ASP A 196 13.38 -1.07 23.32
CA ASP A 196 14.56 -1.10 22.45
C ASP A 196 14.34 -0.32 21.15
N VAL A 197 13.09 0.00 20.80
CA VAL A 197 12.69 0.70 19.58
C VAL A 197 12.28 2.15 19.83
N GLU A 198 11.57 2.43 20.93
CA GLU A 198 11.03 3.74 21.30
C GLU A 198 12.04 4.90 21.15
N PRO A 199 13.32 4.79 21.56
CA PRO A 199 14.31 5.87 21.38
C PRO A 199 14.56 6.26 19.92
N TRP A 200 14.28 5.34 19.00
CA TRP A 200 14.49 5.48 17.56
C TRP A 200 13.23 5.89 16.81
N VAL A 201 12.07 5.88 17.48
CA VAL A 201 10.81 6.33 16.90
C VAL A 201 10.68 7.83 17.09
N LYS A 202 10.65 8.57 15.99
CA LYS A 202 10.33 10.00 16.03
C LYS A 202 8.82 10.20 16.16
N THR A 203 8.41 11.14 17.01
CA THR A 203 7.01 11.43 17.29
C THR A 203 6.31 11.96 16.04
N LYS A 204 5.16 11.38 15.71
CA LYS A 204 4.30 11.82 14.59
C LYS A 204 3.07 12.50 15.16
N LYS A 205 2.82 13.75 14.78
CA LYS A 205 1.58 14.45 15.17
C LYS A 205 0.50 14.10 14.17
N ILE A 206 -0.45 13.26 14.60
CA ILE A 206 -1.61 12.89 13.78
C ILE A 206 -2.75 13.85 14.07
N GLU A 207 -3.28 14.48 13.02
CA GLU A 207 -4.38 15.43 13.08
C GLU A 207 -5.53 14.97 12.19
N PHE A 208 -6.75 15.07 12.71
CA PHE A 208 -7.98 14.82 11.96
C PHE A 208 -8.66 16.15 11.70
N THR A 209 -8.74 16.53 10.44
CA THR A 209 -9.37 17.79 10.02
C THR A 209 -10.70 17.48 9.35
N GLU A 210 -11.78 17.84 10.03
CA GLU A 210 -13.14 17.63 9.52
C GLU A 210 -13.61 18.84 8.68
N VAL A 211 -14.37 18.56 7.61
CA VAL A 211 -15.08 19.56 6.78
C VAL A 211 -16.53 19.16 6.58
N GLU A 212 -17.40 20.12 6.30
CA GLU A 212 -18.84 19.87 6.07
C GLU A 212 -19.19 20.08 4.59
N LEU A 213 -20.11 19.24 4.09
CA LEU A 213 -20.61 19.40 2.73
C LEU A 213 -21.50 20.65 2.65
N PRO A 214 -21.33 21.51 1.64
CA PRO A 214 -22.23 22.64 1.41
C PRO A 214 -23.64 22.15 1.07
N GLU A 215 -24.64 23.00 1.27
CA GLU A 215 -26.03 22.66 0.98
C GLU A 215 -26.26 22.15 -0.45
N SER A 216 -25.54 22.70 -1.43
CA SER A 216 -25.61 22.27 -2.81
C SER A 216 -25.19 20.81 -3.00
N PHE A 217 -24.16 20.34 -2.28
CA PHE A 217 -23.75 18.93 -2.27
C PHE A 217 -24.74 18.07 -1.48
N LEU A 218 -25.27 18.57 -0.36
CA LEU A 218 -26.25 17.84 0.45
C LEU A 218 -27.56 17.59 -0.31
N LYS A 219 -27.99 18.52 -1.16
CA LYS A 219 -29.15 18.34 -2.05
C LYS A 219 -28.93 17.18 -3.03
N ILE A 220 -27.78 17.15 -3.70
CA ILE A 220 -27.39 16.03 -4.60
C ILE A 220 -27.33 14.72 -3.81
N LYS A 221 -26.70 14.74 -2.64
CA LYS A 221 -26.56 13.57 -1.77
C LYS A 221 -27.92 12.98 -1.43
N LYS A 222 -28.87 13.80 -0.98
CA LYS A 222 -30.22 13.37 -0.59
C LYS A 222 -30.94 12.66 -1.73
N LEU A 223 -30.88 13.21 -2.96
CA LEU A 223 -31.51 12.60 -4.13
C LEU A 223 -30.94 11.20 -4.43
N ILE A 224 -29.61 11.05 -4.37
CA ILE A 224 -28.96 9.75 -4.62
C ILE A 224 -29.23 8.78 -3.45
N GLU A 225 -29.25 9.25 -2.20
CA GLU A 225 -29.55 8.44 -1.03
C GLU A 225 -30.98 7.89 -1.06
N ASP A 226 -31.95 8.72 -1.40
CA ASP A 226 -33.35 8.30 -1.49
C ASP A 226 -33.55 7.31 -2.63
N ALA A 227 -32.92 7.57 -3.78
CA ALA A 227 -32.85 6.60 -4.86
C ALA A 227 -32.25 5.27 -4.37
N TYR A 228 -31.10 5.30 -3.70
CA TYR A 228 -30.43 4.10 -3.18
C TYR A 228 -31.31 3.33 -2.19
N LYS A 229 -31.93 4.02 -1.22
CA LYS A 229 -32.83 3.42 -0.22
C LYS A 229 -33.98 2.66 -0.88
N GLU A 230 -34.57 3.19 -1.96
CA GLU A 230 -35.64 2.50 -2.69
C GLU A 230 -35.16 1.16 -3.29
N ARG A 231 -33.90 1.07 -3.73
CA ARG A 231 -33.35 -0.19 -4.25
C ARG A 231 -33.13 -1.19 -3.12
N ILE A 232 -32.62 -0.72 -1.98
CA ILE A 232 -32.46 -1.55 -0.78
C ILE A 232 -33.81 -2.07 -0.28
N GLU A 233 -34.84 -1.23 -0.21
CA GLU A 233 -36.18 -1.68 0.20
C GLU A 233 -36.78 -2.69 -0.79
N LYS A 234 -36.55 -2.53 -2.10
CA LYS A 234 -36.94 -3.55 -3.08
C LYS A 234 -36.21 -4.88 -2.86
N LEU A 235 -34.90 -4.86 -2.63
CA LEU A 235 -34.13 -6.08 -2.30
C LEU A 235 -34.64 -6.76 -1.02
N LYS A 236 -35.05 -5.96 -0.03
CA LYS A 236 -35.62 -6.45 1.22
C LYS A 236 -37.00 -7.10 0.99
N LYS A 237 -37.88 -6.46 0.21
CA LYS A 237 -39.18 -7.01 -0.18
C LYS A 237 -39.06 -8.31 -0.98
N MET A 238 -37.97 -8.47 -1.74
CA MET A 238 -37.64 -9.71 -2.46
C MET A 238 -37.06 -10.80 -1.55
N GLY A 239 -36.90 -10.55 -0.24
CA GLY A 239 -36.32 -11.50 0.71
C GLY A 239 -34.81 -11.73 0.56
N LEU A 240 -34.12 -10.95 -0.28
CA LEU A 240 -32.70 -11.14 -0.59
C LEU A 240 -31.77 -10.56 0.49
N ILE A 241 -32.27 -9.59 1.26
CA ILE A 241 -31.57 -8.97 2.38
C ILE A 241 -32.52 -8.80 3.57
N ARG A 242 -31.99 -8.86 4.79
CA ARG A 242 -32.78 -8.69 6.03
C ARG A 242 -32.65 -7.30 6.64
N LYS A 243 -31.53 -6.61 6.38
CA LYS A 243 -31.15 -5.34 7.02
C LYS A 243 -31.26 -4.18 6.02
N THR A 244 -31.58 -2.99 6.51
CA THR A 244 -31.66 -1.75 5.71
C THR A 244 -30.30 -1.07 5.52
N ARG A 245 -29.37 -1.30 6.45
CA ARG A 245 -27.97 -0.90 6.29
C ARG A 245 -27.18 -2.10 5.77
N ILE A 246 -26.63 -1.96 4.57
CA ILE A 246 -25.82 -2.98 3.92
C ILE A 246 -24.49 -2.36 3.48
N SER A 247 -23.39 -3.05 3.73
CA SER A 247 -22.08 -2.64 3.28
C SER A 247 -21.90 -2.93 1.78
N LYS A 248 -20.98 -2.22 1.14
CA LYS A 248 -20.56 -2.51 -0.23
C LYS A 248 -20.08 -3.96 -0.41
N LYS A 249 -19.37 -4.49 0.61
CA LYS A 249 -18.89 -5.88 0.59
C LYS A 249 -20.05 -6.86 0.53
N GLU A 250 -21.08 -6.67 1.35
CA GLU A 250 -22.28 -7.51 1.35
C GLU A 250 -23.04 -7.42 0.02
N LEU A 251 -23.16 -6.23 -0.58
CA LEU A 251 -23.76 -6.07 -1.92
C LEU A 251 -22.98 -6.83 -3.00
N LEU A 252 -21.66 -6.77 -2.98
CA LEU A 252 -20.81 -7.52 -3.92
C LEU A 252 -20.92 -9.04 -3.72
N SER A 253 -20.93 -9.50 -2.47
CA SER A 253 -21.16 -10.93 -2.16
C SER A 253 -22.54 -11.39 -2.64
N LEU A 254 -23.58 -10.59 -2.42
CA LEU A 254 -24.93 -10.88 -2.91
C LEU A 254 -24.97 -10.93 -4.44
N GLN A 255 -24.28 -10.01 -5.13
CA GLN A 255 -24.17 -10.02 -6.59
C GLN A 255 -23.53 -11.32 -7.10
N ILE A 256 -22.44 -11.78 -6.49
CA ILE A 256 -21.76 -13.03 -6.86
C ILE A 256 -22.70 -14.22 -6.67
N ASN A 257 -23.39 -14.30 -5.53
CA ASN A 257 -24.32 -15.39 -5.24
C ASN A 257 -25.50 -15.42 -6.23
N LEU A 258 -26.07 -14.27 -6.56
CA LEU A 258 -27.15 -14.16 -7.53
C LEU A 258 -26.69 -14.53 -8.94
N GLN A 259 -25.47 -14.14 -9.34
CA GLN A 259 -24.89 -14.55 -10.61
C GLN A 259 -24.67 -16.08 -10.68
N LYS A 260 -24.26 -16.71 -9.58
CA LYS A 260 -24.15 -18.17 -9.49
C LYS A 260 -25.51 -18.85 -9.66
N ALA A 261 -26.52 -18.39 -8.92
CA ALA A 261 -27.88 -18.93 -9.03
C ALA A 261 -28.48 -18.79 -10.45
N ILE A 262 -28.17 -17.69 -11.15
CA ILE A 262 -28.56 -17.50 -12.55
C ILE A 262 -27.92 -18.56 -13.46
N LYS A 263 -26.62 -18.85 -13.27
CA LYS A 263 -25.92 -19.89 -14.04
C LYS A 263 -26.48 -21.28 -13.77
N GLU A 264 -26.98 -21.51 -12.56
CA GLU A 264 -27.65 -22.76 -12.14
C GLU A 264 -29.13 -22.83 -12.62
N GLY A 265 -29.57 -21.90 -13.47
CA GLY A 265 -30.90 -21.94 -14.11
C GLY A 265 -32.02 -21.24 -13.34
N TYR A 266 -31.73 -20.61 -12.19
CA TYR A 266 -32.74 -19.92 -11.40
C TYR A 266 -33.08 -18.54 -11.98
N LYS A 267 -33.99 -18.50 -12.96
CA LYS A 267 -34.38 -17.29 -13.69
C LYS A 267 -34.95 -16.17 -12.78
N LYS A 268 -35.54 -16.52 -11.62
CA LYS A 268 -36.06 -15.51 -10.68
C LYS A 268 -34.95 -14.65 -10.03
N ALA A 269 -33.68 -15.09 -10.06
CA ALA A 269 -32.54 -14.29 -9.56
C ALA A 269 -32.15 -13.10 -10.48
N PHE A 270 -32.62 -13.05 -11.73
CA PHE A 270 -32.30 -11.94 -12.65
C PHE A 270 -32.77 -10.58 -12.12
N ALA A 271 -33.99 -10.52 -11.58
CA ALA A 271 -34.54 -9.28 -11.02
C ALA A 271 -33.71 -8.79 -9.82
N GLY A 272 -33.31 -9.71 -8.94
CA GLY A 272 -32.43 -9.41 -7.80
C GLY A 272 -31.06 -8.92 -8.26
N SER A 273 -30.45 -9.61 -9.22
CA SER A 273 -29.13 -9.25 -9.76
C SER A 273 -29.12 -7.85 -10.38
N SER A 274 -30.17 -7.51 -11.14
CA SER A 274 -30.37 -6.17 -11.69
C SER A 274 -30.49 -5.13 -10.58
N MET A 275 -31.31 -5.38 -9.56
CA MET A 275 -31.50 -4.45 -8.45
C MET A 275 -30.23 -4.21 -7.63
N VAL A 276 -29.45 -5.26 -7.36
CA VAL A 276 -28.14 -5.15 -6.71
C VAL A 276 -27.17 -4.33 -7.57
N ALA A 277 -27.12 -4.55 -8.88
CA ALA A 277 -26.27 -3.79 -9.78
C ALA A 277 -26.62 -2.28 -9.78
N GLN A 278 -27.91 -1.93 -9.73
CA GLN A 278 -28.36 -0.54 -9.57
C GLN A 278 -27.92 0.05 -8.23
N ALA A 279 -28.11 -0.71 -7.13
CA ALA A 279 -27.71 -0.27 -5.79
C ALA A 279 -26.19 -0.03 -5.71
N ILE A 280 -25.36 -0.89 -6.30
CA ILE A 280 -23.90 -0.73 -6.35
C ILE A 280 -23.50 0.55 -7.11
N LYS A 281 -24.18 0.86 -8.22
CA LYS A 281 -23.92 2.09 -9.00
C LYS A 281 -24.23 3.35 -8.18
N LEU A 282 -25.38 3.38 -7.49
CA LEU A 282 -25.78 4.49 -6.62
C LEU A 282 -24.88 4.62 -5.38
N GLU A 283 -24.50 3.50 -4.76
CA GLU A 283 -23.53 3.46 -3.66
C GLU A 283 -22.19 4.07 -4.07
N HIS A 284 -21.73 3.75 -5.29
CA HIS A 284 -20.50 4.30 -5.83
C HIS A 284 -20.63 5.81 -6.07
N ALA A 285 -21.74 6.28 -6.65
CA ALA A 285 -22.00 7.71 -6.83
C ALA A 285 -21.96 8.49 -5.50
N LEU A 286 -22.62 7.97 -4.46
CA LEU A 286 -22.56 8.55 -3.11
C LEU A 286 -21.13 8.61 -2.59
N THR A 287 -20.36 7.54 -2.77
CA THR A 287 -18.95 7.53 -2.38
C THR A 287 -18.17 8.64 -3.09
N LEU A 288 -18.36 8.82 -4.40
CA LEU A 288 -17.66 9.86 -5.15
C LEU A 288 -18.06 11.27 -4.68
N LEU A 289 -19.36 11.53 -4.49
CA LEU A 289 -19.84 12.83 -4.01
C LEU A 289 -19.29 13.19 -2.63
N GLU A 290 -19.26 12.21 -1.72
CA GLU A 290 -18.91 12.41 -0.32
C GLU A 290 -17.40 12.53 -0.06
N THR A 291 -16.60 11.90 -0.92
CA THR A 291 -15.16 11.70 -0.68
C THR A 291 -14.28 12.37 -1.72
N GLN A 292 -14.81 12.68 -2.92
CA GLN A 292 -14.06 13.20 -4.07
C GLN A 292 -14.54 14.58 -4.49
N THR A 293 -13.91 15.12 -5.54
CA THR A 293 -14.30 16.38 -6.15
C THR A 293 -15.51 16.20 -7.07
N ILE A 294 -16.27 17.29 -7.32
CA ILE A 294 -17.49 17.22 -8.11
C ILE A 294 -17.23 16.73 -9.55
N GLY A 295 -16.06 17.04 -10.11
CA GLY A 295 -15.65 16.57 -11.43
C GLY A 295 -15.50 15.06 -11.53
N VAL A 296 -15.12 14.37 -10.45
CA VAL A 296 -15.04 12.90 -10.43
C VAL A 296 -16.45 12.30 -10.55
N LEU A 297 -17.42 12.86 -9.84
CA LEU A 297 -18.82 12.44 -9.92
C LEU A 297 -19.41 12.73 -11.30
N GLU A 298 -19.15 13.90 -11.87
CA GLU A 298 -19.62 14.26 -13.22
C GLU A 298 -19.05 13.31 -14.29
N LYS A 299 -17.76 12.98 -14.21
CA LYS A 299 -17.14 11.99 -15.10
C LYS A 299 -17.76 10.60 -14.94
N TYR A 300 -18.10 10.22 -13.71
CA TYR A 300 -18.83 8.98 -13.47
C TYR A 300 -20.22 9.00 -14.11
N TRP A 301 -20.96 10.12 -14.02
CA TRP A 301 -22.23 10.29 -14.70
C TRP A 301 -22.15 10.17 -16.21
N LYS A 302 -21.12 10.77 -16.83
CA LYS A 302 -20.86 10.61 -18.28
C LYS A 302 -20.63 9.14 -18.64
N LYS A 303 -19.73 8.45 -17.94
CA LYS A 303 -19.49 7.02 -18.13
C LYS A 303 -20.73 6.17 -17.93
N LEU A 304 -21.58 6.54 -16.97
CA LEU A 304 -22.81 5.81 -16.71
C LEU A 304 -23.81 5.96 -17.87
N ARG A 305 -23.86 7.11 -18.55
CA ARG A 305 -24.69 7.32 -19.75
C ARG A 305 -24.26 6.44 -20.92
N ASP A 306 -22.96 6.21 -21.06
CA ASP A 306 -22.38 5.37 -22.11
C ASP A 306 -22.50 3.86 -21.79
N ASP A 307 -22.80 3.51 -20.54
CA ASP A 307 -22.95 2.12 -20.11
C ASP A 307 -24.25 1.51 -20.67
N LYS A 308 -24.09 0.51 -21.54
CA LYS A 308 -25.19 -0.17 -22.24
C LYS A 308 -26.01 -1.12 -21.36
N SER A 309 -25.60 -1.36 -20.10
CA SER A 309 -26.30 -2.29 -19.20
C SER A 309 -27.70 -1.79 -18.82
N ASN A 310 -28.64 -2.73 -18.67
CA ASN A 310 -30.01 -2.41 -18.24
C ASN A 310 -30.05 -1.75 -16.85
N ALA A 311 -29.13 -2.11 -15.96
CA ALA A 311 -28.99 -1.45 -14.66
C ALA A 311 -28.59 0.02 -14.79
N ALA A 312 -27.66 0.37 -15.67
CA ALA A 312 -27.28 1.76 -15.91
C ALA A 312 -28.45 2.56 -16.49
N LYS A 313 -29.12 2.03 -17.52
CA LYS A 313 -30.32 2.65 -18.13
C LYS A 313 -31.41 2.89 -17.09
N SER A 314 -31.67 1.93 -16.21
CA SER A 314 -32.67 2.07 -15.14
C SER A 314 -32.27 3.09 -14.08
N VAL A 315 -30.98 3.22 -13.76
CA VAL A 315 -30.50 4.23 -12.80
C VAL A 315 -30.65 5.63 -13.41
N ILE A 316 -30.29 5.83 -14.67
CA ILE A 316 -30.36 7.14 -15.32
C ILE A 316 -31.81 7.61 -15.48
N LYS A 317 -32.73 6.71 -15.84
CA LYS A 317 -34.16 7.04 -16.00
C LYS A 317 -34.87 7.40 -14.69
N ASP A 318 -34.26 7.15 -13.54
CA ASP A 318 -34.83 7.56 -12.26
C ASP A 318 -34.83 9.09 -12.14
N ALA A 319 -35.98 9.68 -11.84
CA ALA A 319 -36.15 11.13 -11.76
C ALA A 319 -35.24 11.78 -10.70
N LYS A 320 -35.02 11.13 -9.55
CA LYS A 320 -34.13 11.65 -8.50
C LYS A 320 -32.68 11.64 -8.97
N VAL A 321 -32.27 10.57 -9.65
CA VAL A 321 -30.92 10.44 -10.19
C VAL A 321 -30.69 11.43 -11.33
N SER A 322 -31.64 11.57 -12.24
CA SER A 322 -31.58 12.57 -13.33
C SER A 322 -31.42 13.98 -12.77
N ASN A 323 -32.18 14.35 -11.74
CA ASN A 323 -32.04 15.64 -11.07
C ASN A 323 -30.67 15.78 -10.38
N ALA A 324 -30.21 14.75 -9.69
CA ALA A 324 -28.86 14.73 -9.09
C ALA A 324 -27.76 14.94 -10.14
N MET A 325 -27.88 14.32 -11.33
CA MET A 325 -26.95 14.52 -12.44
C MET A 325 -26.98 15.95 -12.97
N TRP A 326 -28.15 16.55 -13.12
CA TRP A 326 -28.29 17.95 -13.56
C TRP A 326 -27.65 18.93 -12.57
N LEU A 327 -27.94 18.79 -11.27
CA LEU A 327 -27.31 19.58 -10.21
C LEU A 327 -25.79 19.38 -10.17
N THR A 328 -25.31 18.14 -10.33
CA THR A 328 -23.87 17.82 -10.38
C THR A 328 -23.20 18.58 -11.52
N ARG A 329 -23.78 18.54 -12.72
CA ARG A 329 -23.27 19.24 -13.89
C ARG A 329 -23.23 20.76 -13.69
N GLY A 330 -24.29 21.34 -13.13
CA GLY A 330 -24.33 22.76 -12.83
C GLY A 330 -23.27 23.21 -11.81
N LEU A 331 -22.97 22.39 -10.80
CA LEU A 331 -21.87 22.67 -9.86
C LEU A 331 -20.50 22.53 -10.53
N TYR A 332 -20.33 21.52 -11.38
CA TYR A 332 -19.09 21.31 -12.14
C TYR A 332 -18.80 22.47 -13.09
N GLU A 333 -19.78 22.93 -13.86
CA GLU A 333 -19.65 24.06 -14.81
C GLU A 333 -19.33 25.39 -14.09
N LYS A 334 -19.88 25.58 -12.88
CA LYS A 334 -19.54 26.72 -12.00
C LYS A 334 -18.14 26.63 -11.36
N GLY A 335 -17.40 25.54 -11.58
CA GLY A 335 -16.10 25.32 -10.93
C GLY A 335 -16.19 25.11 -9.42
N SER A 336 -17.34 24.63 -8.91
CA SER A 336 -17.53 24.40 -7.47
C SER A 336 -16.56 23.35 -6.95
N LYS A 337 -15.78 23.70 -5.94
CA LYS A 337 -14.79 22.79 -5.34
C LYS A 337 -15.36 22.06 -4.13
N HIS A 338 -14.89 20.84 -3.91
CA HIS A 338 -15.18 20.13 -2.67
C HIS A 338 -14.49 20.86 -1.49
N PRO A 339 -15.12 21.01 -0.31
CA PRO A 339 -14.56 21.76 0.84
C PRO A 339 -13.17 21.30 1.29
N LYS A 340 -12.89 20.01 1.13
CA LYS A 340 -11.55 19.43 1.40
C LYS A 340 -10.45 20.10 0.57
N ILE A 341 -10.71 20.57 -0.65
CA ILE A 341 -9.71 21.26 -1.47
C ILE A 341 -9.30 22.59 -0.83
N SER A 342 -10.27 23.41 -0.43
CA SER A 342 -9.99 24.69 0.25
C SER A 342 -9.26 24.47 1.57
N LYS A 343 -9.69 23.46 2.34
CA LYS A 343 -9.02 23.13 3.61
C LYS A 343 -7.61 22.60 3.41
N LEU A 344 -7.38 21.78 2.38
CA LEU A 344 -6.05 21.31 1.98
C LEU A 344 -5.13 22.48 1.66
N CYS A 345 -5.59 23.44 0.84
CA CYS A 345 -4.80 24.62 0.48
C CYS A 345 -4.42 25.44 1.70
N SER A 346 -5.36 25.64 2.64
CA SER A 346 -5.09 26.31 3.92
C SER A 346 -4.03 25.59 4.77
N ILE A 347 -4.09 24.26 4.86
CA ILE A 347 -3.08 23.46 5.58
C ILE A 347 -1.69 23.60 4.94
N VAL A 348 -1.62 23.52 3.61
CA VAL A 348 -0.37 23.66 2.87
C VAL A 348 0.21 25.07 3.01
N HIS A 349 -0.63 26.11 2.90
CA HIS A 349 -0.22 27.49 3.12
C HIS A 349 0.36 27.68 4.53
N GLN A 350 -0.36 27.21 5.57
CA GLN A 350 0.12 27.28 6.95
C GLN A 350 1.45 26.54 7.15
N GLN A 351 1.63 25.39 6.49
CA GLN A 351 2.88 24.63 6.55
C GLN A 351 4.05 25.44 5.99
N PHE A 352 3.87 26.10 4.83
CA PHE A 352 4.91 26.94 4.23
C PHE A 352 5.17 28.24 4.99
N GLN A 353 4.15 28.83 5.62
CA GLN A 353 4.35 29.98 6.52
C GLN A 353 5.23 29.63 7.73
N ASN A 354 5.02 28.44 8.31
CA ASN A 354 5.82 27.98 9.45
C ASN A 354 7.20 27.46 9.04
N LYS A 355 7.31 26.85 7.86
CA LYS A 355 8.52 26.22 7.34
C LYS A 355 8.60 26.39 5.81
N PRO A 356 9.21 27.48 5.29
CA PRO A 356 9.23 27.76 3.85
C PRO A 356 9.91 26.70 2.98
N ASP A 357 10.87 25.96 3.54
CA ASP A 357 11.59 24.85 2.88
C ASP A 357 10.86 23.50 3.00
N SER A 358 9.60 23.49 3.46
CA SER A 358 8.90 22.23 3.75
C SER A 358 8.70 21.35 2.53
N LYS A 359 8.88 20.04 2.71
CA LYS A 359 8.55 19.02 1.72
C LYS A 359 7.23 18.33 2.10
N ILE A 360 6.25 18.38 1.20
CA ILE A 360 4.88 17.92 1.45
C ILE A 360 4.52 16.78 0.49
N ILE A 361 3.85 15.75 1.02
CA ILE A 361 3.23 14.69 0.21
C ILE A 361 1.73 14.62 0.46
N ILE A 362 0.95 14.54 -0.61
CA ILE A 362 -0.50 14.50 -0.58
C ILE A 362 -0.98 13.24 -1.30
N PHE A 363 -1.81 12.45 -0.62
CA PHE A 363 -2.37 11.20 -1.13
C PHE A 363 -3.86 11.38 -1.46
N ALA A 364 -4.25 11.02 -2.69
CA ALA A 364 -5.64 10.94 -3.14
C ALA A 364 -5.86 9.66 -3.97
N ASN A 365 -7.05 9.05 -3.96
CA ASN A 365 -7.24 7.77 -4.65
C ASN A 365 -7.47 7.95 -6.17
N PHE A 366 -8.00 9.10 -6.60
CA PHE A 366 -8.41 9.33 -7.98
C PHE A 366 -7.47 10.31 -8.69
N ARG A 367 -7.13 10.02 -9.95
CA ARG A 367 -6.24 10.88 -10.75
C ARG A 367 -6.83 12.25 -11.02
N ASP A 368 -8.12 12.32 -11.29
CA ASP A 368 -8.79 13.60 -11.54
C ASP A 368 -8.75 14.48 -10.28
N THR A 369 -8.88 13.87 -9.09
CA THR A 369 -8.67 14.57 -7.81
C THR A 369 -7.22 15.03 -7.63
N VAL A 370 -6.23 14.21 -8.00
CA VAL A 370 -4.81 14.64 -8.00
C VAL A 370 -4.61 15.87 -8.88
N LYS A 371 -5.15 15.88 -10.10
CA LYS A 371 -5.05 17.01 -11.02
C LYS A 371 -5.68 18.28 -10.43
N GLU A 372 -6.87 18.16 -9.86
CA GLU A 372 -7.57 19.30 -9.25
C GLU A 372 -6.86 19.84 -8.00
N ILE A 373 -6.26 18.95 -7.18
CA ILE A 373 -5.40 19.34 -6.07
C ILE A 373 -4.19 20.11 -6.59
N VAL A 374 -3.47 19.59 -7.58
CA VAL A 374 -2.30 20.28 -8.16
C VAL A 374 -2.68 21.65 -8.69
N LEU A 375 -3.76 21.75 -9.46
CA LEU A 375 -4.25 23.02 -9.98
C LEU A 375 -4.60 24.02 -8.87
N SER A 376 -5.25 23.55 -7.80
CA SER A 376 -5.62 24.41 -6.66
C SER A 376 -4.42 24.84 -5.82
N LEU A 377 -3.37 24.02 -5.75
CA LEU A 377 -2.16 24.35 -5.00
C LEU A 377 -1.24 25.31 -5.74
N LYS A 378 -1.38 25.47 -7.06
CA LYS A 378 -0.62 26.48 -7.82
C LYS A 378 -0.90 27.91 -7.38
N SER A 379 -2.07 28.17 -6.78
CA SER A 379 -2.44 29.47 -6.22
C SER A 379 -2.07 29.63 -4.74
N VAL A 380 -1.33 28.67 -4.16
CA VAL A 380 -0.84 28.77 -2.78
C VAL A 380 0.59 29.26 -2.83
N ASP A 381 0.88 30.36 -2.13
CA ASP A 381 2.22 30.92 -2.07
C ASP A 381 3.26 29.88 -1.65
N ASN A 382 4.42 29.93 -2.30
CA ASN A 382 5.55 29.01 -2.12
C ASN A 382 5.29 27.54 -2.48
N ALA A 383 4.06 27.14 -2.84
CA ALA A 383 3.79 25.79 -3.28
C ALA A 383 4.20 25.57 -4.75
N LYS A 384 5.05 24.57 -4.98
CA LYS A 384 5.45 24.07 -6.30
C LYS A 384 4.96 22.63 -6.46
N PRO A 385 3.66 22.43 -6.74
CA PRO A 385 3.05 21.10 -6.78
C PRO A 385 3.34 20.36 -8.09
N VAL A 386 3.55 19.06 -7.98
CA VAL A 386 3.66 18.15 -9.13
C VAL A 386 2.85 16.88 -8.90
N GLU A 387 2.22 16.40 -9.97
CA GLU A 387 1.49 15.13 -9.94
C GLU A 387 2.47 13.94 -9.96
N PHE A 388 2.13 12.86 -9.28
CA PHE A 388 2.93 11.63 -9.23
C PHE A 388 2.02 10.39 -9.36
N LEU A 389 1.83 9.95 -10.61
CA LEU A 389 0.83 8.96 -11.01
C LEU A 389 1.46 7.62 -11.43
N GLY A 390 0.64 6.57 -11.54
CA GLY A 390 1.07 5.21 -11.94
C GLY A 390 1.29 4.99 -13.43
N GLN A 391 2.05 3.94 -13.78
CA GLN A 391 2.51 3.66 -15.14
C GLN A 391 1.40 3.32 -16.14
N LYS A 392 0.37 2.55 -15.74
CA LYS A 392 -0.59 1.97 -16.70
C LYS A 392 -1.31 3.00 -17.58
N GLU A 393 -1.46 4.25 -17.11
CA GLU A 393 -2.13 5.34 -17.84
C GLU A 393 -1.76 6.71 -17.20
N GLY A 394 -0.51 6.87 -16.78
CA GLY A 394 -0.01 8.08 -16.10
C GLY A 394 1.37 8.45 -16.60
N ILE A 395 2.38 8.38 -15.73
CA ILE A 395 3.76 8.71 -16.08
C ILE A 395 4.62 7.45 -16.19
N THR A 396 5.58 7.47 -17.12
CA THR A 396 6.54 6.37 -17.29
C THR A 396 7.44 6.23 -16.06
N GLN A 397 8.09 5.07 -15.89
CA GLN A 397 9.04 4.88 -14.78
C GLN A 397 10.19 5.90 -14.82
N LYS A 398 10.66 6.24 -16.02
CA LYS A 398 11.72 7.23 -16.23
C LYS A 398 11.27 8.61 -15.76
N GLU A 399 10.02 8.99 -16.09
CA GLU A 399 9.43 10.26 -15.66
C GLU A 399 9.18 10.29 -14.14
N GLN A 400 8.80 9.16 -13.52
CA GLN A 400 8.70 9.05 -12.06
C GLN A 400 10.04 9.30 -11.37
N ILE A 401 11.11 8.68 -11.87
CA ILE A 401 12.46 8.86 -11.33
C ILE A 401 12.89 10.33 -11.48
N LYS A 402 12.73 10.89 -12.68
CA LYS A 402 13.04 12.30 -12.96
C LYS A 402 12.30 13.26 -12.02
N ARG A 403 10.99 13.08 -11.82
CA ARG A 403 10.21 13.93 -10.90
C ARG A 403 10.66 13.81 -9.45
N LEU A 404 11.11 12.64 -9.02
CA LEU A 404 11.67 12.46 -7.68
C LEU A 404 13.04 13.13 -7.54
N GLU A 405 13.88 13.12 -8.58
CA GLU A 405 15.15 13.84 -8.63
C GLU A 405 14.89 15.36 -8.59
N GLU A 406 14.02 15.87 -9.45
CA GLU A 406 13.58 17.28 -9.46
C GLU A 406 12.99 17.72 -8.11
N PHE A 407 12.27 16.83 -7.43
CA PHE A 407 11.76 17.10 -6.08
C PHE A 407 12.88 17.10 -5.02
N LYS A 408 13.89 16.23 -5.14
CA LYS A 408 15.07 16.23 -4.26
C LYS A 408 15.85 17.54 -4.41
N GLU A 409 16.01 18.02 -5.64
CA GLU A 409 16.70 19.26 -6.03
C GLU A 409 15.90 20.55 -5.70
N GLY A 410 14.64 20.43 -5.27
CA GLY A 410 13.83 21.59 -4.86
C GLY A 410 13.08 22.31 -5.99
N LYS A 411 13.08 21.75 -7.21
CA LYS A 411 12.22 22.23 -8.32
C LYS A 411 10.74 22.13 -7.94
N TYR A 412 10.39 21.07 -7.20
CA TYR A 412 9.08 20.88 -6.59
C TYR A 412 9.22 20.67 -5.08
N ASN A 413 8.22 21.09 -4.32
CA ASN A 413 8.16 20.91 -2.87
C ASN A 413 6.82 20.31 -2.39
N VAL A 414 5.86 20.08 -3.29
CA VAL A 414 4.64 19.31 -3.01
C VAL A 414 4.44 18.16 -4.02
N LEU A 415 4.48 16.91 -3.55
CA LEU A 415 4.11 15.74 -4.36
C LEU A 415 2.64 15.39 -4.15
N VAL A 416 1.87 15.31 -5.22
CA VAL A 416 0.45 14.89 -5.18
C VAL A 416 0.31 13.55 -5.90
N CYS A 417 0.04 12.48 -5.16
CA CYS A 417 0.15 11.12 -5.66
C CYS A 417 -1.11 10.27 -5.45
N THR A 418 -1.28 9.28 -6.33
CA THR A 418 -2.22 8.18 -6.10
C THR A 418 -1.56 7.04 -5.34
N SER A 419 -2.16 5.84 -5.36
CA SER A 419 -1.62 4.63 -4.73
C SER A 419 -0.21 4.23 -5.22
N VAL A 420 0.36 4.91 -6.21
CA VAL A 420 1.71 4.66 -6.70
C VAL A 420 2.80 5.27 -5.81
N GLY A 421 2.43 6.21 -4.93
CA GLY A 421 3.30 6.63 -3.83
C GLY A 421 3.39 5.62 -2.67
N GLU A 422 2.65 4.50 -2.71
CA GLU A 422 2.50 3.57 -1.58
C GLU A 422 3.64 2.56 -1.46
N GLU A 423 4.12 2.02 -2.58
CA GLU A 423 5.06 0.89 -2.59
C GLU A 423 6.23 1.16 -3.55
N GLY A 424 7.42 1.05 -2.97
CA GLY A 424 8.64 0.80 -3.70
C GLY A 424 9.49 1.92 -4.26
N LEU A 425 9.02 3.16 -4.27
CA LEU A 425 9.86 4.30 -4.63
C LEU A 425 10.49 4.92 -3.38
N ASP A 426 11.78 5.26 -3.45
CA ASP A 426 12.52 6.00 -2.43
C ASP A 426 12.10 7.47 -2.43
N ILE A 427 10.94 7.72 -1.83
CA ILE A 427 10.42 9.07 -1.62
C ILE A 427 11.27 9.75 -0.54
N PRO A 428 11.73 10.99 -0.78
CA PRO A 428 12.47 11.77 0.22
C PRO A 428 11.70 11.93 1.53
N GLU A 429 12.41 12.31 2.58
CA GLU A 429 11.74 12.70 3.82
C GLU A 429 10.81 13.89 3.60
N MET A 430 9.64 13.82 4.24
CA MET A 430 8.56 14.81 4.16
C MET A 430 8.26 15.34 5.55
N ASP A 431 8.00 16.64 5.65
CA ASP A 431 7.56 17.29 6.89
C ASP A 431 6.06 17.12 7.13
N LEU A 432 5.28 17.04 6.04
CA LEU A 432 3.83 16.93 6.08
C LEU A 432 3.34 15.85 5.12
N ALA A 433 2.55 14.91 5.64
CA ALA A 433 1.65 14.07 4.84
C ALA A 433 0.21 14.53 4.97
N VAL A 434 -0.49 14.72 3.86
CA VAL A 434 -1.94 14.92 3.86
C VAL A 434 -2.65 13.80 3.13
N PHE A 435 -3.62 13.19 3.81
CA PHE A 435 -4.52 12.21 3.23
C PHE A 435 -5.82 12.92 2.88
N TYR A 436 -6.06 13.10 1.57
CA TYR A 436 -7.28 13.76 1.09
C TYR A 436 -8.55 12.96 1.45
N GLU A 437 -8.41 11.66 1.65
CA GLU A 437 -9.48 10.75 2.06
C GLU A 437 -8.91 9.60 2.90
N ALA A 438 -9.74 9.05 3.79
CA ALA A 438 -9.35 7.90 4.59
C ALA A 438 -9.36 6.62 3.74
N VAL A 439 -8.24 5.90 3.73
CA VAL A 439 -8.15 4.62 3.02
C VAL A 439 -8.47 3.47 3.98
N PRO A 440 -9.44 2.59 3.66
CA PRO A 440 -9.91 1.54 4.57
C PRO A 440 -8.96 0.34 4.76
N SER A 441 -7.67 0.48 4.39
CA SER A 441 -6.65 -0.56 4.50
C SER A 441 -5.59 -0.20 5.54
N GLU A 442 -5.42 -1.06 6.54
CA GLU A 442 -4.41 -0.99 7.61
C GLU A 442 -3.00 -0.86 7.07
N ILE A 443 -2.70 -1.74 6.11
CA ILE A 443 -1.39 -1.89 5.50
C ILE A 443 -1.02 -0.58 4.80
N ARG A 444 -1.96 -0.02 4.01
CA ARG A 444 -1.77 1.25 3.32
C ARG A 444 -1.67 2.43 4.28
N ALA A 445 -2.44 2.45 5.37
CA ALA A 445 -2.35 3.51 6.37
C ALA A 445 -0.98 3.51 7.08
N ILE A 446 -0.48 2.33 7.46
CA ILE A 446 0.82 2.17 8.14
C ILE A 446 2.00 2.44 7.19
N GLN A 447 1.96 1.90 5.97
CA GLN A 447 3.01 2.13 4.96
C GLN A 447 3.08 3.61 4.53
N ARG A 448 1.93 4.29 4.36
CA ARG A 448 1.88 5.71 4.01
C ARG A 448 2.36 6.62 5.16
N ARG A 449 2.04 6.30 6.43
CA ARG A 449 2.60 6.98 7.61
C ARG A 449 4.08 6.68 7.85
N GLY A 450 4.61 5.62 7.23
CA GLY A 450 6.00 5.20 7.27
C GLY A 450 6.97 5.95 6.35
N ARG A 451 6.40 6.73 5.43
CA ARG A 451 7.14 7.54 4.45
C ARG A 451 7.28 9.00 4.89
N VAL A 452 6.65 9.37 6.01
CA VAL A 452 6.72 10.70 6.63
C VAL A 452 7.32 10.55 8.02
N GLY A 453 8.30 11.39 8.33
CA GLY A 453 9.04 11.36 9.60
C GLY A 453 9.93 10.11 9.79
N ARG A 454 10.76 9.76 8.78
CA ARG A 454 11.74 8.66 8.92
C ARG A 454 12.90 9.04 9.85
N GLN A 455 13.28 10.32 9.92
CA GLN A 455 14.41 10.82 10.73
C GLN A 455 14.03 12.05 11.59
N LYS A 456 12.97 12.80 11.24
CA LYS A 456 12.45 13.96 12.00
C LYS A 456 10.96 13.82 12.38
N ALA A 457 10.47 14.67 13.29
CA ALA A 457 9.05 14.73 13.64
C ALA A 457 8.21 15.15 12.41
N GLY A 458 7.27 14.32 11.99
CA GLY A 458 6.42 14.56 10.82
C GLY A 458 4.97 14.85 11.23
N ARG A 459 4.34 15.81 10.56
CA ARG A 459 2.90 16.11 10.71
C ARG A 459 2.10 15.26 9.74
N ILE A 460 1.02 14.65 10.21
CA ILE A 460 0.15 13.80 9.38
C ILE A 460 -1.27 14.29 9.54
N VAL A 461 -1.89 14.73 8.44
CA VAL A 461 -3.26 15.26 8.45
C VAL A 461 -4.18 14.35 7.63
N PHE A 462 -5.30 13.96 8.23
CA PHE A 462 -6.39 13.28 7.54
C PHE A 462 -7.54 14.26 7.33
N LEU A 463 -7.92 14.48 6.07
CA LEU A 463 -9.13 15.22 5.73
C LEU A 463 -10.35 14.30 5.77
N ILE A 464 -11.41 14.74 6.44
CA ILE A 464 -12.61 13.94 6.66
C ILE A 464 -13.83 14.79 6.34
N THR A 465 -14.70 14.33 5.44
CA THR A 465 -16.02 14.92 5.31
C THR A 465 -16.95 14.41 6.43
N LYS A 466 -17.54 15.31 7.23
CA LYS A 466 -18.43 14.93 8.34
C LYS A 466 -19.69 14.24 7.83
N ARG A 467 -20.21 13.30 8.62
CA ARG A 467 -21.48 12.58 8.34
C ARG A 467 -21.49 11.88 6.97
N THR A 468 -20.34 11.38 6.53
CA THR A 468 -20.19 10.61 5.29
C THR A 468 -19.39 9.32 5.49
N ARG A 469 -19.21 8.56 4.40
CA ARG A 469 -18.36 7.37 4.33
C ARG A 469 -16.90 7.61 4.74
N ASP A 470 -16.36 8.83 4.63
CA ASP A 470 -14.98 9.14 5.04
C ASP A 470 -14.74 8.79 6.53
N LYS A 471 -15.67 9.18 7.40
CA LYS A 471 -15.58 8.87 8.84
C LYS A 471 -15.66 7.37 9.11
N ALA A 472 -16.52 6.64 8.38
CA ALA A 472 -16.63 5.20 8.50
C ALA A 472 -15.36 4.48 8.03
N TYR A 473 -14.72 4.92 6.94
CA TYR A 473 -13.46 4.36 6.46
C TYR A 473 -12.31 4.61 7.44
N LEU A 474 -12.24 5.79 8.04
CA LEU A 474 -11.25 6.10 9.07
C LEU A 474 -11.40 5.18 10.29
N TRP A 475 -12.61 5.07 10.85
CA TRP A 475 -12.87 4.20 11.99
C TRP A 475 -12.58 2.74 11.66
N SER A 476 -12.99 2.29 10.47
CA SER A 476 -12.66 0.96 9.99
C SER A 476 -11.15 0.75 10.00
N ALA A 477 -10.35 1.66 9.43
CA ALA A 477 -8.89 1.55 9.38
C ALA A 477 -8.25 1.54 10.78
N TYR A 478 -8.74 2.39 11.69
CA TYR A 478 -8.24 2.48 13.06
C TYR A 478 -8.49 1.19 13.86
N GLN A 479 -9.71 0.64 13.81
CA GLN A 479 -10.06 -0.60 14.54
C GLN A 479 -9.25 -1.79 14.06
N LYS A 480 -9.11 -1.86 12.76
CA LYS A 480 -8.33 -2.81 12.03
C LYS A 480 -6.83 -2.75 12.43
N GLU A 481 -6.22 -1.57 12.47
CA GLU A 481 -4.85 -1.39 12.98
C GLU A 481 -4.71 -1.81 14.45
N LYS A 482 -5.69 -1.46 15.29
CA LYS A 482 -5.73 -1.89 16.70
C LYS A 482 -5.78 -3.42 16.82
N LYS A 483 -6.58 -4.09 15.97
CA LYS A 483 -6.65 -5.55 15.90
C LYS A 483 -5.30 -6.14 15.50
N MET A 484 -4.64 -5.61 14.48
CA MET A 484 -3.30 -6.04 14.07
C MET A 484 -2.31 -5.94 15.22
N ARG A 485 -2.25 -4.81 15.92
CA ARG A 485 -1.34 -4.63 17.07
C ARG A 485 -1.61 -5.69 18.15
N LYS A 486 -2.88 -5.93 18.50
CA LYS A 486 -3.25 -6.98 19.47
C LYS A 486 -2.78 -8.37 19.04
N VAL A 487 -2.95 -8.73 17.76
CA VAL A 487 -2.48 -10.03 17.22
C VAL A 487 -0.95 -10.14 17.34
N LEU A 488 -0.23 -9.08 16.97
CA LEU A 488 1.23 -9.04 17.05
C LEU A 488 1.72 -9.18 18.50
N TYR A 489 1.07 -8.50 19.46
CA TYR A 489 1.39 -8.65 20.89
C TYR A 489 1.10 -10.06 21.41
N GLY A 490 -0.09 -10.62 21.11
CA GLY A 490 -0.43 -11.97 21.53
C GLY A 490 0.51 -13.03 20.97
N MET A 491 0.98 -12.87 19.72
CA MET A 491 2.01 -13.75 19.14
C MET A 491 3.36 -13.59 19.83
N LYS A 492 3.76 -12.36 20.18
CA LYS A 492 5.00 -12.10 20.93
C LYS A 492 4.99 -12.78 22.31
N GLU A 493 3.86 -12.73 23.02
CA GLU A 493 3.70 -13.39 24.32
C GLU A 493 3.63 -14.92 24.20
N GLY A 494 2.92 -15.45 23.19
CA GLY A 494 2.88 -16.88 22.90
C GLY A 494 4.26 -17.45 22.52
N CYS A 495 5.05 -16.72 21.74
CA CYS A 495 6.44 -17.09 21.41
C CYS A 495 7.37 -17.04 22.62
N LYS A 496 7.09 -16.21 23.65
CA LYS A 496 7.84 -16.23 24.91
C LYS A 496 7.51 -17.44 25.77
N LYS A 497 6.24 -17.87 25.81
CA LYS A 497 5.79 -19.05 26.59
C LYS A 497 6.24 -20.39 25.99
N ASN A 498 6.38 -20.48 24.66
CA ASN A 498 6.85 -21.70 24.00
C ASN A 498 8.38 -21.90 24.01
N LYS A 499 9.15 -21.07 24.74
CA LYS A 499 10.60 -21.28 24.93
C LYS A 499 10.95 -22.25 26.07
N ASP A 500 9.97 -22.73 26.84
CA ASP A 500 10.19 -23.59 28.02
C ASP A 500 9.97 -25.11 27.76
N PHE A 501 9.95 -25.56 26.50
CA PHE A 501 9.91 -27.00 26.18
C PHE A 501 11.17 -27.43 25.41
N SER A 502 12.30 -27.40 26.11
CA SER A 502 13.47 -28.24 25.80
C SER A 502 14.35 -28.34 27.05
N THR A 503 13.94 -29.20 27.97
CA THR A 503 14.86 -30.04 28.75
C THR A 503 15.04 -31.35 28.02
#